data_AF-A0A2V9HX87-F1
#
_entry.id   AF-A0A2V9HX87-F1
#
_cell.length_a   1.000
_cell.length_b   1.000
_cell.length_c   1.000
_cell.angle_alpha   90.00
_cell.angle_beta   90.00
_cell.angle_gamma   90.00
#
_symmetry.space_group_name_H-M   'P 1'
#
loop_
_entity.id
_entity.type
_entity.pdbx_description
1 polymer ?
#
loop_
_entity_poly.entity_id
_entity_poly.type
_entity_poly.pdbx_seq_one_letter_code
_entity_poly.pdbx_strand_id
1 'polypeptide(L)'
;KTDQALGSLIQAFKAQGIYESTLFIVTAKHGQSPINPVKTNKPGHFADLVAALPDANTNPAAMAIANAAACGTGACGFVQDDDIALIWLQDQSQTGDVAAYLNANAGALFIDEVLAGAEIRLKFRDPLTDSRTPDILVQPTYGTIYTGSSKKNAEHGGFSFGDTNVGLMVSNPSLNAREVKTPVATSQVAASILKALGIDPRELQAVRSEGTEVLPFLFSDGGW
;
A
#
# COMPACT_ATOMS: atom_id res chain seq x y z
N LYS A 1 -11.35 -6.56 22.06
CA LYS A 1 -12.43 -5.81 21.37
C LYS A 1 -12.78 -6.45 20.03
N THR A 2 -11.87 -6.53 19.05
CA THR A 2 -12.18 -7.15 17.74
C THR A 2 -12.60 -8.61 17.83
N ASP A 3 -11.84 -9.43 18.57
CA ASP A 3 -12.16 -10.85 18.78
C ASP A 3 -13.55 -11.06 19.41
N GLN A 4 -13.88 -10.27 20.44
CA GLN A 4 -15.20 -10.27 21.07
C GLN A 4 -16.32 -9.90 20.08
N ALA A 5 -16.09 -8.92 19.22
CA ALA A 5 -17.07 -8.52 18.20
C ALA A 5 -17.28 -9.62 17.15
N LEU A 6 -16.22 -10.31 16.73
CA LEU A 6 -16.33 -11.50 15.87
C LEU A 6 -17.10 -12.62 16.59
N GLY A 7 -16.83 -12.84 17.88
CA GLY A 7 -17.61 -13.77 18.70
C GLY A 7 -19.10 -13.44 18.71
N SER A 8 -19.47 -12.18 18.93
CA SER A 8 -20.86 -11.71 18.86
C SER A 8 -21.49 -11.91 17.48
N LEU A 9 -20.75 -11.65 16.40
CA LEU A 9 -21.20 -11.91 15.03
C LEU A 9 -21.52 -13.40 14.85
N ILE A 10 -20.60 -14.30 15.24
CA ILE A 10 -20.82 -15.75 15.12
C ILE A 10 -22.05 -16.20 15.92
N GLN A 11 -22.26 -15.69 17.14
CA GLN A 11 -23.43 -16.03 17.94
C GLN A 11 -24.74 -15.59 17.26
N ALA A 12 -24.76 -14.42 16.62
CA ALA A 12 -25.93 -13.96 15.87
C ALA A 12 -26.26 -14.89 14.69
N PHE A 13 -25.26 -15.35 13.94
CA PHE A 13 -25.46 -16.30 12.84
C PHE A 13 -25.95 -17.67 13.33
N LYS A 14 -25.47 -18.13 14.49
CA LYS A 14 -25.95 -19.37 15.14
C LYS A 14 -27.40 -19.25 15.59
N ALA A 15 -27.77 -18.14 16.22
CA ALA A 15 -29.14 -17.88 16.66
C ALA A 15 -30.15 -17.84 15.50
N GLN A 16 -29.70 -17.41 14.31
CA GLN A 16 -30.50 -17.40 13.08
C GLN A 16 -30.48 -18.75 12.32
N GLY A 17 -29.71 -19.74 12.78
CA GLY A 17 -29.60 -21.05 12.12
C GLY A 17 -28.86 -21.03 10.78
N ILE A 18 -28.11 -19.98 10.46
CA ILE A 18 -27.40 -19.81 9.18
C ILE A 18 -25.87 -19.95 9.30
N TYR A 19 -25.36 -20.22 10.49
CA TYR A 19 -23.92 -20.37 10.72
C TYR A 19 -23.28 -21.48 9.89
N GLU A 20 -23.92 -22.65 9.84
CA GLU A 20 -23.41 -23.83 9.12
C GLU A 20 -23.30 -23.61 7.61
N SER A 21 -24.19 -22.77 7.03
CA SER A 21 -24.23 -22.46 5.59
C SER A 21 -23.51 -21.16 5.22
N THR A 22 -22.82 -20.50 6.16
CA THR A 22 -22.12 -19.24 5.90
C THR A 22 -20.62 -19.46 5.79
N LEU A 23 -20.01 -19.00 4.69
CA LEU A 23 -18.57 -18.87 4.56
C LEU A 23 -18.11 -17.54 5.15
N PHE A 24 -17.24 -17.59 6.15
CA PHE A 24 -16.60 -16.41 6.71
C PHE A 24 -15.20 -16.25 6.10
N ILE A 25 -14.93 -15.08 5.53
CA ILE A 25 -13.59 -14.68 5.09
C ILE A 25 -13.22 -13.41 5.86
N VAL A 26 -12.18 -13.48 6.67
CA VAL A 26 -11.72 -12.38 7.52
C VAL A 26 -10.30 -11.99 7.11
N THR A 27 -10.11 -10.72 6.77
CA THR A 27 -8.82 -10.14 6.39
C THR A 27 -8.80 -8.64 6.69
N ALA A 28 -7.73 -7.94 6.31
CA ALA A 28 -7.58 -6.50 6.44
C ALA A 28 -7.22 -5.86 5.09
N LYS A 29 -7.45 -4.55 4.97
CA LYS A 29 -7.05 -3.77 3.78
C LYS A 29 -5.54 -3.59 3.66
N HIS A 30 -4.84 -3.51 4.79
CA HIS A 30 -3.39 -3.37 4.92
C HIS A 30 -3.00 -3.64 6.38
N GLY A 31 -1.71 -3.80 6.63
CA GLY A 31 -1.12 -3.81 7.96
C GLY A 31 -0.69 -2.39 8.41
N GLN A 32 0.43 -2.31 9.13
CA GLN A 32 1.04 -1.09 9.68
C GLN A 32 2.55 -1.29 9.85
N SER A 33 3.33 -0.22 9.70
CA SER A 33 4.75 -0.20 10.03
C SER A 33 5.23 1.12 10.66
N PRO A 34 6.30 1.12 11.47
CA PRO A 34 6.94 -0.07 12.03
C PRO A 34 6.06 -0.72 13.13
N ILE A 35 6.10 -2.06 13.22
CA ILE A 35 5.42 -2.80 14.31
C ILE A 35 6.06 -2.50 15.68
N ASN A 36 7.38 -2.31 15.69
CA ASN A 36 8.11 -1.96 16.91
C ASN A 36 8.18 -0.43 17.05
N PRO A 37 7.49 0.19 18.02
CA PRO A 37 7.44 1.64 18.17
C PRO A 37 8.80 2.25 18.56
N VAL A 38 9.75 1.45 19.05
CA VAL A 38 11.12 1.93 19.34
C VAL A 38 11.89 2.21 18.04
N LYS A 39 11.46 1.66 16.91
CA LYS A 39 12.07 1.93 15.60
C LYS A 39 11.45 3.13 14.88
N THR A 40 10.45 3.79 15.48
CA THR A 40 9.74 4.89 14.82
C THR A 40 10.61 6.15 14.79
N ASN A 41 10.91 6.63 13.58
CA ASN A 41 11.57 7.88 13.29
C ASN A 41 10.59 8.84 12.59
N LYS A 42 10.59 10.12 12.97
CA LYS A 42 9.63 11.12 12.47
C LYS A 42 10.36 12.42 12.13
N PRO A 43 11.09 12.44 11.00
CA PRO A 43 11.97 13.55 10.67
C PRO A 43 11.23 14.82 10.25
N GLY A 44 9.93 14.74 9.94
CA GLY A 44 9.12 15.83 9.42
C GLY A 44 8.60 15.52 8.02
N HIS A 45 8.01 16.52 7.36
CA HIS A 45 7.54 16.37 6.00
C HIS A 45 8.71 16.32 5.00
N PHE A 46 8.60 15.48 3.98
CA PHE A 46 9.66 15.18 3.01
C PHE A 46 10.11 16.43 2.24
N ALA A 47 9.18 17.25 1.77
CA ALA A 47 9.53 18.49 1.07
C ALA A 47 10.28 19.47 1.99
N ASP A 48 9.92 19.55 3.27
CA ASP A 48 10.63 20.37 4.26
C ASP A 48 12.04 19.84 4.51
N LEU A 49 12.23 18.51 4.54
CA LEU A 49 13.55 17.89 4.66
C LEU A 49 14.44 18.21 3.46
N VAL A 50 13.89 18.17 2.25
CA VAL A 50 14.62 18.58 1.04
C VAL A 50 14.95 20.08 1.10
N ALA A 51 14.00 20.92 1.53
CA ALA A 51 14.20 22.37 1.67
C ALA A 51 15.27 22.73 2.72
N ALA A 52 15.50 21.86 3.70
CA ALA A 52 16.52 22.04 4.73
C ALA A 52 17.94 21.67 4.28
N LEU A 53 18.11 21.07 3.09
CA LEU A 53 19.44 20.75 2.55
C LEU A 53 20.19 22.03 2.13
N PRO A 54 21.53 22.06 2.25
CA PRO A 54 22.30 23.29 2.04
C PRO A 54 22.17 23.94 0.65
N ASP A 55 21.96 23.13 -0.39
CA ASP A 55 21.83 23.55 -1.78
C ASP A 55 20.38 23.61 -2.27
N ALA A 56 19.39 23.50 -1.37
CA ALA A 56 17.98 23.44 -1.74
C ALA A 56 17.48 24.64 -2.57
N ASN A 57 18.09 25.81 -2.38
CA ASN A 57 17.75 27.05 -3.08
C ASN A 57 18.57 27.31 -4.36
N THR A 58 19.55 26.45 -4.68
CA THR A 58 20.45 26.62 -5.83
C THR A 58 20.45 25.42 -6.77
N ASN A 59 20.10 24.23 -6.28
CA ASN A 59 20.01 23.02 -7.06
C ASN A 59 18.61 22.88 -7.70
N PRO A 60 18.48 22.84 -9.04
CA PRO A 60 17.19 22.72 -9.72
C PRO A 60 16.36 21.51 -9.27
N ALA A 61 17.01 20.37 -9.04
CA ALA A 61 16.34 19.15 -8.59
C ALA A 61 15.74 19.30 -7.19
N ALA A 62 16.46 19.96 -6.28
CA ALA A 62 15.98 20.23 -4.93
C ALA A 62 14.81 21.23 -4.96
N MET A 63 14.93 22.30 -5.75
CA MET A 63 13.89 23.31 -5.91
C MET A 63 12.60 22.73 -6.48
N ALA A 64 12.67 21.74 -7.37
CA ALA A 64 11.50 21.06 -7.94
C ALA A 64 10.65 20.34 -6.88
N ILE A 65 11.25 19.93 -5.76
CA ILE A 65 10.55 19.31 -4.63
C ILE A 65 10.21 20.37 -3.57
N ALA A 66 11.18 21.20 -3.17
CA ALA A 66 11.02 22.18 -2.10
C ALA A 66 9.96 23.25 -2.41
N ASN A 67 9.77 23.57 -3.70
CA ASN A 67 8.75 24.51 -4.17
C ASN A 67 7.49 23.80 -4.71
N ALA A 68 7.30 22.51 -4.45
CA ALA A 68 6.08 21.82 -4.83
C ALA A 68 4.85 22.53 -4.25
N ALA A 69 3.76 22.56 -5.00
CA ALA A 69 2.54 23.31 -4.69
C ALA A 69 2.69 24.85 -4.60
N ALA A 70 3.85 25.44 -4.94
CA ALA A 70 4.11 26.87 -4.82
C ALA A 70 3.98 27.64 -6.15
N CYS A 71 2.91 27.41 -6.93
CA CYS A 71 2.69 28.11 -8.20
C CYS A 71 1.42 28.98 -8.20
N GLY A 72 1.52 30.19 -8.77
CA GLY A 72 0.39 31.13 -8.86
C GLY A 72 -0.63 30.76 -9.94
N THR A 73 -0.20 30.08 -11.01
CA THR A 73 -1.03 29.50 -12.09
C THR A 73 -0.29 28.29 -12.70
N GLY A 74 -1.04 27.33 -13.26
CA GLY A 74 -0.48 26.13 -13.92
C GLY A 74 -0.33 24.90 -13.02
N ALA A 75 0.38 23.86 -13.50
CA ALA A 75 0.71 22.70 -12.67
C ALA A 75 1.82 23.07 -11.68
N CYS A 76 1.63 22.84 -10.38
CA CYS A 76 2.55 23.29 -9.34
C CYS A 76 3.53 22.21 -8.85
N GLY A 77 3.53 21.02 -9.48
CA GLY A 77 4.01 19.82 -8.81
C GLY A 77 3.25 19.55 -7.49
N PHE A 78 3.49 18.41 -6.88
CA PHE A 78 2.87 18.04 -5.61
C PHE A 78 3.72 16.99 -4.91
N VAL A 79 3.87 17.13 -3.60
CA VAL A 79 4.47 16.10 -2.75
C VAL A 79 3.40 15.66 -1.75
N GLN A 80 3.14 14.36 -1.71
CA GLN A 80 2.34 13.74 -0.67
C GLN A 80 3.20 12.76 0.09
N ASP A 81 3.21 12.86 1.42
CA ASP A 81 4.12 12.09 2.26
C ASP A 81 3.43 11.51 3.50
N ASP A 82 3.87 10.31 3.88
CA ASP A 82 3.58 9.67 5.16
C ASP A 82 4.53 8.46 5.32
N ASP A 83 4.05 7.24 5.07
CA ASP A 83 4.88 6.02 5.04
C ASP A 83 5.84 5.96 3.84
N ILE A 84 5.52 6.71 2.78
CA ILE A 84 6.34 6.94 1.58
C ILE A 84 6.16 8.38 1.12
N ALA A 85 7.05 8.88 0.25
CA ALA A 85 6.84 10.14 -0.45
C ALA A 85 6.46 9.90 -1.92
N LEU A 86 5.35 10.49 -2.36
CA LEU A 86 4.86 10.52 -3.72
C LEU A 86 5.13 11.91 -4.30
N ILE A 87 5.85 11.98 -5.42
CA ILE A 87 6.29 13.25 -6.01
C ILE A 87 5.77 13.35 -7.44
N TRP A 88 4.91 14.33 -7.67
CA TRP A 88 4.53 14.80 -9.00
C TRP A 88 5.34 16.06 -9.30
N LEU A 89 6.09 16.05 -10.39
CA LEU A 89 6.89 17.18 -10.81
C LEU A 89 6.06 18.14 -11.64
N GLN A 90 6.35 19.44 -11.50
CA GLN A 90 5.83 20.44 -12.42
C GLN A 90 6.35 20.20 -13.85
N ASP A 91 7.60 19.75 -13.96
CA ASP A 91 8.28 19.45 -15.21
C ASP A 91 8.86 18.03 -15.15
N GLN A 92 8.18 17.11 -15.81
CA GLN A 92 8.54 15.69 -15.84
C GLN A 92 9.84 15.42 -16.60
N SER A 93 10.42 16.41 -17.31
CA SER A 93 11.75 16.24 -17.90
C SER A 93 12.86 16.16 -16.84
N GLN A 94 12.59 16.68 -15.64
CA GLN A 94 13.53 16.68 -14.51
C GLN A 94 13.54 15.38 -13.71
N THR A 95 12.69 14.40 -14.02
CA THR A 95 12.55 13.15 -13.24
C THR A 95 13.89 12.45 -13.01
N GLY A 96 14.76 12.39 -14.02
CA GLY A 96 16.08 11.76 -13.89
C GLY A 96 17.01 12.51 -12.93
N ASP A 97 17.08 13.84 -13.06
CA ASP A 97 17.93 14.69 -12.22
C ASP A 97 17.44 14.72 -10.77
N VAL A 98 16.12 14.77 -10.57
CA VAL A 98 15.50 14.69 -9.24
C VAL A 98 15.75 13.35 -8.58
N ALA A 99 15.59 12.24 -9.31
CA ALA A 99 15.91 10.91 -8.79
C ALA A 99 17.39 10.78 -8.41
N ALA A 100 18.30 11.32 -9.23
CA ALA A 100 19.74 11.33 -8.93
C ALA A 100 20.07 12.15 -7.68
N TYR A 101 19.45 13.33 -7.53
CA TYR A 101 19.60 14.19 -6.37
C TYR A 101 19.12 13.50 -5.07
N LEU A 102 17.96 12.84 -5.11
CA LEU A 102 17.43 12.09 -3.98
C LEU A 102 18.36 10.95 -3.56
N ASN A 103 18.87 10.19 -4.53
CA ASN A 103 19.84 9.12 -4.26
C ASN A 103 21.14 9.64 -3.64
N ALA A 104 21.67 10.77 -4.14
CA ALA A 104 22.87 11.39 -3.59
C ALA A 104 22.69 11.88 -2.14
N ASN A 105 21.46 12.21 -1.74
CA ASN A 105 21.10 12.70 -0.42
C ASN A 105 20.35 11.66 0.43
N ALA A 106 20.36 10.38 0.03
CA ALA A 106 19.51 9.35 0.63
C ALA A 106 19.67 9.24 2.14
N GLY A 107 20.90 9.31 2.66
CA GLY A 107 21.15 9.26 4.11
C GLY A 107 20.58 10.46 4.87
N ALA A 108 20.68 11.67 4.32
CA ALA A 108 20.14 12.89 4.95
C ALA A 108 18.60 12.94 4.91
N LEU A 109 18.01 12.30 3.91
CA LEU A 109 16.56 12.25 3.66
C LEU A 109 15.90 10.96 4.16
N PHE A 110 16.64 10.08 4.83
CA PHE A 110 16.16 8.79 5.35
C PHE A 110 15.56 7.88 4.26
N ILE A 111 16.14 7.88 3.06
CA ILE A 111 15.66 7.14 1.89
C ILE A 111 16.33 5.76 1.85
N ASP A 112 15.52 4.73 1.61
CA ASP A 112 15.98 3.36 1.29
C ASP A 112 15.98 3.12 -0.23
N GLU A 113 14.91 3.54 -0.92
CA GLU A 113 14.75 3.34 -2.36
C GLU A 113 14.10 4.55 -3.01
N VAL A 114 14.57 4.92 -4.20
CA VAL A 114 13.94 5.92 -5.08
C VAL A 114 13.50 5.20 -6.35
N LEU A 115 12.19 5.09 -6.55
CA LEU A 115 11.62 4.54 -7.78
C LEU A 115 11.31 5.68 -8.74
N ALA A 116 11.86 5.61 -9.95
CA ALA A 116 11.59 6.56 -11.02
C ALA A 116 11.66 5.91 -12.40
N GLY A 117 11.06 6.54 -13.41
CA GLY A 117 11.17 6.09 -14.80
C GLY A 117 10.70 4.65 -15.02
N ALA A 118 11.60 3.77 -15.46
CA ALA A 118 11.26 2.38 -15.79
C ALA A 118 10.74 1.59 -14.58
N GLU A 119 11.25 1.84 -13.37
CA GLU A 119 10.84 1.12 -12.16
C GLU A 119 9.39 1.40 -11.78
N ILE A 120 8.94 2.65 -11.92
CA ILE A 120 7.53 3.02 -11.73
C ILE A 120 6.66 2.33 -12.80
N ARG A 121 7.10 2.34 -14.07
CA ARG A 121 6.33 1.74 -15.19
C ARG A 121 6.19 0.23 -15.10
N LEU A 122 7.05 -0.45 -14.34
CA LEU A 122 6.92 -1.88 -14.07
C LEU A 122 5.79 -2.19 -13.08
N LYS A 123 5.42 -1.23 -12.24
CA LYS A 123 4.46 -1.42 -11.12
C LYS A 123 3.15 -0.64 -11.33
N PHE A 124 3.21 0.48 -12.03
CA PHE A 124 2.13 1.44 -12.19
C PHE A 124 1.97 1.84 -13.66
N ARG A 125 0.93 2.61 -13.96
CA ARG A 125 0.76 3.20 -15.30
C ARG A 125 1.83 4.26 -15.56
N ASP A 126 2.11 4.52 -16.83
CA ASP A 126 3.14 5.49 -17.19
C ASP A 126 2.73 6.91 -16.73
N PRO A 127 3.50 7.57 -15.83
CA PRO A 127 3.18 8.90 -15.32
C PRO A 127 3.11 9.97 -16.42
N LEU A 128 3.72 9.75 -17.59
CA LEU A 128 3.58 10.65 -18.74
C LEU A 128 2.19 10.61 -19.40
N THR A 129 1.40 9.57 -19.11
CA THR A 129 0.08 9.35 -19.71
C THR A 129 -1.04 9.17 -18.69
N ASP A 130 -0.70 8.97 -17.41
CA ASP A 130 -1.64 8.87 -16.30
C ASP A 130 -1.20 9.76 -15.14
N SER A 131 -1.86 10.91 -15.00
CA SER A 131 -1.58 11.91 -13.96
C SER A 131 -1.80 11.43 -12.53
N ARG A 132 -2.41 10.24 -12.31
CA ARG A 132 -2.56 9.65 -10.98
C ARG A 132 -1.30 8.93 -10.50
N THR A 133 -0.38 8.61 -11.41
CA THR A 133 0.90 8.00 -11.04
C THR A 133 1.91 9.13 -10.77
N PRO A 134 2.61 9.13 -9.63
CA PRO A 134 3.68 10.09 -9.40
C PRO A 134 4.86 9.86 -10.35
N ASP A 135 5.65 10.89 -10.57
CA ASP A 135 6.89 10.82 -11.35
C ASP A 135 7.99 10.08 -10.59
N ILE A 136 7.99 10.22 -9.26
CA ILE A 136 8.98 9.63 -8.36
C ILE A 136 8.28 9.13 -7.09
N LEU A 137 8.73 7.99 -6.61
CA LEU A 137 8.30 7.33 -5.38
C LEU A 137 9.51 7.15 -4.47
N VAL A 138 9.41 7.56 -3.21
CA VAL A 138 10.49 7.43 -2.22
C VAL A 138 10.03 6.50 -1.12
N GLN A 139 10.70 5.35 -1.03
CA GLN A 139 10.55 4.44 0.10
C GLN A 139 11.56 4.82 1.19
N PRO A 140 11.12 5.19 2.39
CA PRO A 140 12.04 5.52 3.46
C PRO A 140 12.69 4.28 4.07
N THR A 141 13.81 4.51 4.76
CA THR A 141 14.41 3.53 5.68
C THR A 141 13.38 3.08 6.71
N TYR A 142 13.23 1.76 6.86
CA TYR A 142 12.22 1.15 7.72
C TYR A 142 12.12 1.81 9.10
N GLY A 143 10.90 2.22 9.45
CA GLY A 143 10.57 2.89 10.70
C GLY A 143 10.48 4.41 10.59
N THR A 144 10.96 5.00 9.50
CA THR A 144 10.75 6.43 9.21
C THR A 144 9.34 6.67 8.67
N ILE A 145 8.65 7.64 9.25
CA ILE A 145 7.36 8.17 8.80
C ILE A 145 7.56 9.66 8.54
N TYR A 146 7.38 10.11 7.30
CA TYR A 146 7.46 11.51 6.92
C TYR A 146 6.24 12.27 7.43
N THR A 147 6.29 12.71 8.68
CA THR A 147 5.16 13.36 9.37
C THR A 147 5.63 14.40 10.37
N GLY A 148 4.91 15.53 10.45
CA GLY A 148 5.03 16.47 11.57
C GLY A 148 4.30 16.01 12.85
N SER A 149 3.59 14.88 12.84
CA SER A 149 2.80 14.43 13.99
C SER A 149 3.64 13.81 15.09
N SER A 150 3.60 14.39 16.29
CA SER A 150 4.22 13.79 17.48
C SER A 150 3.47 12.55 17.99
N LYS A 151 2.23 12.33 17.59
CA LYS A 151 1.36 11.24 18.08
C LYS A 151 1.41 9.97 17.23
N LYS A 152 1.78 10.06 15.96
CA LYS A 152 1.91 8.90 15.08
C LYS A 152 3.05 8.01 15.58
N ASN A 153 2.79 6.70 15.65
CA ASN A 153 3.76 5.70 16.11
C ASN A 153 3.94 4.55 15.11
N ALA A 154 3.00 4.40 14.17
CA ALA A 154 3.06 3.57 12.98
C ALA A 154 2.21 4.26 11.91
N GLU A 155 2.47 3.94 10.66
CA GLU A 155 1.71 4.36 9.50
C GLU A 155 1.53 3.18 8.54
N HIS A 156 0.80 3.41 7.47
CA HIS A 156 0.68 2.49 6.37
C HIS A 156 0.62 3.21 5.03
N GLY A 157 0.72 2.45 3.94
CA GLY A 157 0.60 2.96 2.58
C GLY A 157 1.90 2.88 1.79
N GLY A 158 2.98 2.37 2.40
CA GLY A 158 4.22 2.03 1.72
C GLY A 158 4.29 0.58 1.26
N PHE A 159 5.50 0.16 0.91
CA PHE A 159 5.79 -1.19 0.42
C PHE A 159 6.44 -2.09 1.47
N SER A 160 6.45 -1.64 2.74
CA SER A 160 7.02 -2.42 3.83
C SER A 160 6.31 -3.77 3.98
N PHE A 161 7.03 -4.79 4.45
CA PHE A 161 6.39 -6.08 4.74
C PHE A 161 5.23 -5.91 5.75
N GLY A 162 5.39 -5.04 6.74
CA GLY A 162 4.35 -4.77 7.75
C GLY A 162 3.12 -4.09 7.18
N ASP A 163 3.24 -3.38 6.07
CA ASP A 163 2.15 -2.67 5.39
C ASP A 163 1.34 -3.60 4.49
N THR A 164 2.03 -4.43 3.71
CA THR A 164 1.41 -5.18 2.62
C THR A 164 0.99 -6.59 3.01
N ASN A 165 1.43 -7.10 4.18
CA ASN A 165 1.11 -8.46 4.63
C ASN A 165 0.04 -8.45 5.72
N VAL A 166 -1.09 -9.11 5.44
CA VAL A 166 -2.24 -9.20 6.33
C VAL A 166 -2.61 -10.66 6.56
N GLY A 167 -3.16 -10.95 7.74
CA GLY A 167 -3.75 -12.27 8.00
C GLY A 167 -5.01 -12.48 7.16
N LEU A 168 -5.18 -13.67 6.62
CA LEU A 168 -6.39 -14.11 5.92
C LEU A 168 -6.88 -15.41 6.58
N MET A 169 -8.11 -15.38 7.10
CA MET A 169 -8.77 -16.54 7.68
C MET A 169 -10.02 -16.86 6.88
N VAL A 170 -10.22 -18.14 6.57
CA VAL A 170 -11.43 -18.67 5.96
C VAL A 170 -12.04 -19.70 6.91
N SER A 171 -13.34 -19.61 7.18
CA SER A 171 -14.01 -20.46 8.14
C SER A 171 -15.42 -20.84 7.67
N ASN A 172 -15.71 -22.13 7.72
CA ASN A 172 -17.03 -22.72 7.63
C ASN A 172 -16.96 -24.13 8.24
N PRO A 173 -18.02 -24.64 8.91
CA PRO A 173 -17.98 -25.95 9.56
C PRO A 173 -17.70 -27.15 8.65
N SER A 174 -17.92 -27.05 7.34
CA SER A 174 -17.58 -28.11 6.37
C SER A 174 -16.10 -28.13 5.97
N LEU A 175 -15.32 -27.10 6.34
CA LEU A 175 -13.90 -27.01 6.02
C LEU A 175 -13.05 -27.74 7.06
N ASN A 176 -12.05 -28.47 6.59
CA ASN A 176 -11.02 -29.06 7.46
C ASN A 176 -10.06 -27.97 7.95
N ALA A 177 -9.85 -27.89 9.26
CA ALA A 177 -8.90 -26.95 9.85
C ALA A 177 -7.46 -27.25 9.41
N ARG A 178 -6.77 -26.24 8.87
CA ARG A 178 -5.36 -26.32 8.47
C ARG A 178 -4.74 -24.93 8.38
N GLU A 179 -3.41 -24.89 8.44
CA GLU A 179 -2.62 -23.71 8.08
C GLU A 179 -2.16 -23.83 6.62
N VAL A 180 -2.42 -22.81 5.80
CA VAL A 180 -1.96 -22.75 4.42
C VAL A 180 -0.84 -21.72 4.33
N LYS A 181 0.36 -22.19 3.94
CA LYS A 181 1.56 -21.33 3.81
C LYS A 181 1.79 -20.83 2.37
N THR A 182 0.97 -21.27 1.43
CA THR A 182 1.02 -20.80 0.05
C THR A 182 0.71 -19.30 0.00
N PRO A 183 1.56 -18.47 -0.63
CA PRO A 183 1.28 -17.05 -0.79
C PRO A 183 -0.04 -16.81 -1.53
N VAL A 184 -0.80 -15.83 -1.07
CA VAL A 184 -2.08 -15.41 -1.65
C VAL A 184 -2.15 -13.90 -1.69
N ALA A 185 -3.01 -13.37 -2.56
CA ALA A 185 -3.30 -11.94 -2.65
C ALA A 185 -4.74 -11.66 -2.20
N THR A 186 -4.97 -10.47 -1.62
CA THR A 186 -6.31 -10.03 -1.22
C THR A 186 -7.27 -9.88 -2.41
N SER A 187 -6.75 -9.71 -3.63
CA SER A 187 -7.54 -9.74 -4.87
C SER A 187 -8.30 -11.06 -5.09
N GLN A 188 -7.78 -12.17 -4.56
CA GLN A 188 -8.40 -13.50 -4.67
C GLN A 188 -9.67 -13.65 -3.82
N VAL A 189 -9.90 -12.75 -2.85
CA VAL A 189 -11.07 -12.80 -1.96
C VAL A 189 -12.36 -12.63 -2.76
N ALA A 190 -12.44 -11.64 -3.65
CA ALA A 190 -13.64 -11.39 -4.45
C ALA A 190 -13.96 -12.55 -5.39
N ALA A 191 -12.94 -13.10 -6.06
CA ALA A 191 -13.10 -14.28 -6.92
C ALA A 191 -13.62 -15.49 -6.13
N SER A 192 -13.10 -15.70 -4.91
CA SER A 192 -13.52 -16.80 -4.03
C SER A 192 -14.95 -16.63 -3.53
N ILE A 193 -15.37 -15.40 -3.21
CA ILE A 193 -16.76 -15.10 -2.81
C ILE A 193 -17.72 -15.45 -3.94
N LEU A 194 -17.44 -15.01 -5.18
CA LEU A 194 -18.30 -15.33 -6.32
C LEU A 194 -18.41 -16.83 -6.53
N LYS A 195 -17.27 -17.54 -6.48
CA LYS A 195 -17.25 -19.00 -6.62
C LYS A 195 -18.09 -19.69 -5.53
N ALA A 196 -17.96 -19.26 -4.27
CA ALA A 196 -18.74 -19.79 -3.15
C ALA A 196 -20.25 -19.53 -3.29
N LEU A 197 -20.63 -18.45 -3.98
CA LEU A 197 -22.03 -18.12 -4.31
C LEU A 197 -22.54 -18.83 -5.57
N GLY A 198 -21.73 -19.68 -6.21
CA GLY A 198 -22.07 -20.36 -7.47
C GLY A 198 -22.04 -19.46 -8.70
N ILE A 199 -21.42 -18.28 -8.60
CA ILE A 199 -21.25 -17.31 -9.70
C ILE A 199 -19.88 -17.53 -10.34
N ASP A 200 -19.79 -17.44 -11.67
CA ASP A 200 -18.50 -17.54 -12.36
C ASP A 200 -17.63 -16.32 -12.00
N PRO A 201 -16.44 -16.50 -11.37
CA PRO A 201 -15.56 -15.37 -11.04
C PRO A 201 -15.17 -14.52 -12.25
N ARG A 202 -15.18 -15.10 -13.47
CA ARG A 202 -14.88 -14.40 -14.72
C ARG A 202 -15.94 -13.39 -15.14
N GLU A 203 -17.08 -13.33 -14.47
CA GLU A 203 -18.03 -12.21 -14.61
C GLU A 203 -17.38 -10.87 -14.22
N LEU A 204 -16.41 -10.87 -13.29
CA LEU A 204 -15.61 -9.68 -12.99
C LEU A 204 -14.63 -9.38 -14.12
N GLN A 205 -14.65 -8.13 -14.61
CA GLN A 205 -13.66 -7.64 -15.56
C GLN A 205 -12.23 -7.75 -14.99
N ALA A 206 -12.04 -7.40 -13.72
CA ALA A 206 -10.74 -7.47 -13.06
C ALA A 206 -10.16 -8.89 -13.07
N VAL A 207 -10.97 -9.92 -12.76
CA VAL A 207 -10.53 -11.33 -12.81
C VAL A 207 -10.06 -11.71 -14.22
N ARG A 208 -10.76 -11.28 -15.27
CA ARG A 208 -10.37 -11.55 -16.66
C ARG A 208 -9.10 -10.80 -17.07
N SER A 209 -8.97 -9.54 -16.67
CA SER A 209 -7.82 -8.71 -17.03
C SER A 209 -6.55 -9.08 -16.28
N GLU A 210 -6.67 -9.48 -15.01
CA GLU A 210 -5.54 -9.73 -14.12
C GLU A 210 -5.20 -11.22 -13.97
N GLY A 211 -6.08 -12.12 -14.43
CA GLY A 211 -5.89 -13.57 -14.25
C GLY A 211 -6.03 -14.02 -12.79
N THR A 212 -6.83 -13.30 -11.99
CA THR A 212 -6.99 -13.55 -10.56
C THR A 212 -7.69 -14.89 -10.31
N GLU A 213 -6.99 -15.82 -9.68
CA GLU A 213 -7.50 -17.12 -9.29
C GLU A 213 -8.23 -17.09 -7.94
N VAL A 214 -9.11 -18.06 -7.70
CA VAL A 214 -9.69 -18.28 -6.37
C VAL A 214 -8.63 -18.69 -5.35
N LEU A 215 -8.96 -18.56 -4.05
CA LEU A 215 -8.06 -18.98 -2.98
C LEU A 215 -7.72 -20.47 -3.12
N PRO A 216 -6.44 -20.84 -2.99
CA PRO A 216 -6.01 -22.20 -3.17
C PRO A 216 -6.59 -23.09 -2.07
N PHE A 217 -6.87 -24.34 -2.43
CA PHE A 217 -7.40 -25.39 -1.56
C PHE A 217 -8.82 -25.16 -1.02
N LEU A 218 -9.44 -24.01 -1.26
CA LEU A 218 -10.78 -23.73 -0.74
C LEU A 218 -11.86 -24.63 -1.34
N PHE A 219 -11.71 -25.01 -2.63
CA PHE A 219 -12.71 -25.76 -3.40
C PHE A 219 -12.20 -27.12 -3.95
N SER A 220 -10.97 -27.53 -3.62
CA SER A 220 -10.32 -28.71 -4.22
C SER A 220 -10.64 -30.04 -3.53
N ASP A 221 -11.13 -30.01 -2.29
CA ASP A 221 -11.20 -31.18 -1.41
C ASP A 221 -12.64 -31.65 -1.14
N GLY A 222 -13.59 -31.30 -2.01
CA GLY A 222 -15.01 -31.64 -1.84
C GLY A 222 -15.72 -30.82 -0.75
N GLY A 223 -15.08 -29.79 -0.21
CA GLY A 223 -15.68 -28.79 0.66
C GLY A 223 -16.02 -27.53 -0.14
N TRP A 224 -17.29 -27.11 -0.04
CA TRP A 224 -17.95 -26.00 -0.75
C TRP A 224 -18.19 -26.18 -2.25
#